data_AF-A0A941VEE5-F1
#
_entry.id   AF-A0A941VEE5-F1
#
_cell.length_a   1.000
_cell.length_b   1.000
_cell.length_c   1.000
_cell.angle_alpha   90.00
_cell.angle_beta   90.00
_cell.angle_gamma   90.00
#
_symmetry.space_group_name_H-M   'P 1'
#
loop_
_entity.id
_entity.type
_entity.pdbx_description
1 polymer ?
#
loop_
_entity_poly.entity_id
_entity_poly.type
_entity_poly.pdbx_seq_one_letter_code
_entity_poly.pdbx_strand_id
1 'polypeptide(L)'
;MAQKSQQMSQPRNCKLIIEKDVKIPLRDGTLLFADVFRPDFTGERSPAIMNLGPYQKDKPWIPPDDLEEKANPYMAWETANPEWWCPRGYALVRVDTRGTGKSPGTSEPSSYQESLDAYDVTEWIAKQPWCNGNIGALGISYHAAFQWRLANLQPPSLKAIMPWEGRADQYRDQAYHGGIFALGFIAQWCNSTTAHHLLGRPRAYNPEAFDNNLLWEYMRHDLDSDYWRQMSAQWDKITVPLYSVGNWGGFAMHLRGNTEGYMLAASKHKKLRIHTGTHFHPFHAEEARTDQLRWFDHWLKGIDTGIMDEPPVKLEIRTGGSMKPYPFRFENEWPIARTQWTKMYLDIARDTPAKGDTAAGSLSAKPPTAEKKVSYSAGPGHYRPVHGDSGISFETPAMAADTEITGPLVLNLWVSSSAEDMDIYATIRNIGPDGKDVCEIGQRGEPVSCVTKGWLRASHRRLDPDKSLPYRPYHAHDRREWLTPGEIVECQVEIWPTSMVFRKGHKLRLDITPRDGAGTGHFTHYNADYNAGATNTVYSGGEHPSWLLLPVIPAKA
;
A
#
# COMPACT_ATOMS: atom_id res chain seq x y z
N MET A 1 25.30 19.54 5.26
CA MET A 1 23.87 19.21 5.10
C MET A 1 22.94 20.38 5.52
N ALA A 2 23.04 20.91 6.75
CA ALA A 2 22.12 21.95 7.26
C ALA A 2 22.04 23.27 6.45
N GLN A 3 23.11 23.68 5.76
CA GLN A 3 23.11 24.88 4.90
C GLN A 3 22.40 24.68 3.55
N LYS A 4 22.37 23.45 3.01
CA LYS A 4 21.70 23.14 1.73
C LYS A 4 20.20 22.89 1.89
N SER A 5 19.80 22.28 3.01
CA SER A 5 18.37 22.08 3.32
C SER A 5 17.58 23.38 3.46
N GLN A 6 18.24 24.52 3.63
CA GLN A 6 17.62 25.85 3.69
C GLN A 6 17.47 26.52 2.30
N GLN A 7 18.02 25.94 1.23
CA GLN A 7 17.95 26.51 -0.14
C GLN A 7 16.64 26.22 -0.87
N MET A 8 15.61 25.72 -0.17
CA MET A 8 14.31 25.45 -0.77
C MET A 8 13.60 26.72 -1.24
N SER A 9 12.70 26.56 -2.20
CA SER A 9 11.83 27.63 -2.69
C SER A 9 11.00 28.21 -1.56
N GLN A 10 11.18 29.50 -1.31
CA GLN A 10 10.42 30.24 -0.32
C GLN A 10 9.11 30.77 -0.91
N PRO A 11 8.03 30.86 -0.11
CA PRO A 11 6.79 31.45 -0.58
C PRO A 11 7.01 32.93 -0.94
N ARG A 12 6.65 33.29 -2.17
CA ARG A 12 6.61 34.67 -2.67
C ARG A 12 5.15 35.16 -2.65
N ASN A 13 4.96 36.46 -2.47
CA ASN A 13 3.64 37.05 -2.63
C ASN A 13 3.21 36.93 -4.11
N CYS A 14 2.09 36.26 -4.36
CA CYS A 14 1.55 36.06 -5.70
C CYS A 14 0.03 36.07 -5.66
N LYS A 15 -0.59 36.50 -6.76
CA LYS A 15 -2.01 36.24 -6.99
C LYS A 15 -2.15 34.80 -7.48
N LEU A 16 -3.07 34.04 -6.88
CA LEU A 16 -3.46 32.72 -7.37
C LEU A 16 -4.39 32.87 -8.58
N ILE A 17 -3.96 32.37 -9.74
CA ILE A 17 -4.79 32.28 -10.93
C ILE A 17 -5.42 30.88 -10.98
N ILE A 18 -6.73 30.85 -11.19
CA ILE A 18 -7.54 29.63 -11.21
C ILE A 18 -8.27 29.59 -12.53
N GLU A 19 -7.91 28.62 -13.37
CA GLU A 19 -8.56 28.34 -14.63
C GLU A 19 -9.37 27.06 -14.46
N LYS A 20 -10.70 27.18 -14.49
CA LYS A 20 -11.60 26.04 -14.31
C LYS A 20 -12.04 25.46 -15.64
N ASP A 21 -12.26 24.16 -15.65
CA ASP A 21 -12.83 23.41 -16.78
C ASP A 21 -12.04 23.60 -18.08
N VAL A 22 -10.70 23.64 -17.95
CA VAL A 22 -9.77 23.70 -19.08
C VAL A 22 -9.86 22.40 -19.86
N LYS A 23 -10.05 22.51 -21.17
CA LYS A 23 -10.22 21.38 -22.08
C LYS A 23 -8.86 20.87 -22.56
N ILE A 24 -8.61 19.58 -22.34
CA ILE A 24 -7.40 18.88 -22.79
C ILE A 24 -7.79 17.93 -23.91
N PRO A 25 -7.40 18.19 -25.17
CA PRO A 25 -7.60 17.25 -26.27
C PRO A 25 -6.64 16.07 -26.14
N LEU A 26 -7.19 14.87 -26.23
CA LEU A 26 -6.46 13.61 -26.25
C LEU A 26 -6.18 13.13 -27.68
N ARG A 27 -5.30 12.13 -27.81
CA ARG A 27 -4.91 11.56 -29.11
C ARG A 27 -6.06 10.98 -29.93
N ASP A 28 -7.12 10.51 -29.28
CA ASP A 28 -8.28 9.86 -29.89
C ASP A 28 -9.42 10.86 -30.23
N GLY A 29 -9.20 12.15 -30.00
CA GLY A 29 -10.19 13.21 -30.19
C GLY A 29 -11.14 13.42 -29.01
N THR A 30 -11.03 12.62 -27.94
CA THR A 30 -11.77 12.85 -26.70
C THR A 30 -11.20 14.06 -25.95
N LEU A 31 -11.99 14.61 -25.03
CA LEU A 31 -11.61 15.72 -24.18
C LEU A 31 -11.61 15.29 -22.71
N LEU A 32 -10.57 15.68 -21.97
CA LEU A 32 -10.62 15.70 -20.51
C LEU A 32 -10.75 17.12 -20.01
N PHE A 33 -11.31 17.27 -18.81
CA PHE A 33 -11.42 18.55 -18.13
C PHE A 33 -10.45 18.63 -16.95
N ALA A 34 -9.78 19.77 -16.85
CA ALA A 34 -8.83 20.05 -15.79
C ALA A 34 -9.11 21.39 -15.11
N ASP A 35 -8.72 21.50 -13.84
CA ASP A 35 -8.58 22.77 -13.14
C ASP A 35 -7.09 23.06 -12.95
N VAL A 36 -6.67 24.24 -13.39
CA VAL A 36 -5.28 24.71 -13.32
C VAL A 36 -5.17 25.81 -12.28
N PHE A 37 -4.32 25.59 -11.30
CA PHE A 37 -3.96 26.55 -10.26
C PHE A 37 -2.52 26.97 -10.49
N ARG A 38 -2.26 28.27 -10.68
CA ARG A 38 -0.89 28.74 -10.94
C ARG A 38 -0.62 30.11 -10.31
N PRO A 39 0.64 30.38 -9.93
CA PRO A 39 1.01 31.70 -9.47
C PRO A 39 1.06 32.70 -10.63
N ASP A 40 0.72 33.95 -10.33
CA ASP A 40 0.97 35.09 -11.21
C ASP A 40 2.35 35.70 -10.93
N PHE A 41 3.38 35.09 -11.51
CA PHE A 41 4.72 35.67 -11.58
C PHE A 41 4.97 36.14 -13.01
N THR A 42 4.49 37.33 -13.35
CA THR A 42 4.54 37.91 -14.70
C THR A 42 5.86 37.63 -15.41
N GLY A 43 5.81 36.91 -16.53
CA GLY A 43 6.97 36.58 -17.37
C GLY A 43 7.76 35.33 -16.94
N GLU A 44 7.44 34.71 -15.80
CA GLU A 44 8.08 33.48 -15.34
C GLU A 44 7.24 32.24 -15.70
N ARG A 45 7.92 31.17 -16.11
CA ARG A 45 7.30 29.86 -16.34
C ARG A 45 7.51 28.98 -15.11
N SER A 46 6.46 28.28 -14.69
CA SER A 46 6.49 27.40 -13.52
C SER A 46 6.56 25.93 -13.92
N PRO A 47 7.27 25.07 -13.17
CA PRO A 47 7.02 23.63 -13.22
C PRO A 47 5.60 23.31 -12.78
N ALA A 48 5.09 22.16 -13.23
CA ALA A 48 3.74 21.71 -12.88
C ALA A 48 3.76 20.41 -12.06
N ILE A 49 2.84 20.29 -11.11
CA ILE A 49 2.53 19.05 -10.41
C ILE A 49 1.11 18.64 -10.81
N MET A 50 0.94 17.40 -11.25
CA MET A 50 -0.35 16.91 -11.71
C MET A 50 -0.98 15.84 -10.81
N ASN A 51 -2.31 15.90 -10.74
CA ASN A 51 -3.19 14.93 -10.12
C ASN A 51 -4.20 14.45 -11.17
N LEU A 52 -4.32 13.13 -11.34
CA LEU A 52 -5.31 12.51 -12.22
C LEU A 52 -6.05 11.43 -11.44
N GLY A 53 -7.37 11.45 -11.47
CA GLY A 53 -8.18 10.43 -10.81
C GLY A 53 -9.69 10.63 -10.93
N PRO A 54 -10.47 9.68 -10.42
CA PRO A 54 -11.92 9.64 -10.57
C PRO A 54 -12.67 10.41 -9.47
N TYR A 55 -12.01 11.26 -8.68
CA TYR A 55 -12.60 11.82 -7.45
C TYR A 55 -13.28 13.18 -7.61
N GLN A 56 -13.54 13.60 -8.85
CA GLN A 56 -14.14 14.89 -9.20
C GLN A 56 -13.22 16.04 -8.80
N LYS A 57 -12.51 16.61 -9.77
CA LYS A 57 -11.52 17.68 -9.58
C LYS A 57 -12.07 18.93 -8.88
N ASP A 58 -13.38 19.17 -8.96
CA ASP A 58 -14.06 20.35 -8.41
C ASP A 58 -14.83 20.06 -7.10
N LYS A 59 -14.70 18.85 -6.54
CA LYS A 59 -15.29 18.49 -5.25
C LYS A 59 -14.40 18.98 -4.10
N PRO A 60 -14.83 19.99 -3.32
CA PRO A 60 -14.04 20.44 -2.18
C PRO A 60 -14.02 19.36 -1.09
N TRP A 61 -12.86 19.20 -0.46
CA TRP A 61 -12.71 18.39 0.74
C TRP A 61 -12.62 19.30 1.95
N ILE A 62 -13.42 18.99 2.98
CA ILE A 62 -13.36 19.65 4.28
C ILE A 62 -12.41 18.83 5.15
N PRO A 63 -11.17 19.28 5.40
CA PRO A 63 -10.25 18.57 6.27
C PRO A 63 -10.72 18.64 7.72
N PRO A 64 -10.29 17.69 8.57
CA PRO A 64 -10.56 17.76 9.99
C PRO A 64 -9.77 18.90 10.67
N ASP A 65 -10.26 19.36 11.82
CA ASP A 65 -9.71 20.53 12.53
C ASP A 65 -8.27 20.33 13.06
N ASP A 66 -7.83 19.08 13.22
CA ASP A 66 -6.51 18.70 13.70
C ASP A 66 -5.44 18.60 12.60
N LEU A 67 -5.81 18.88 11.34
CA LEU A 67 -4.85 18.94 10.24
C LEU A 67 -3.91 20.16 10.40
N GLU A 68 -2.60 19.94 10.32
CA GLU A 68 -1.60 21.04 10.40
C GLU A 68 -1.76 22.07 9.27
N GLU A 69 -2.23 21.63 8.10
CA GLU A 69 -2.54 22.50 6.99
C GLU A 69 -3.95 23.07 7.12
N LYS A 70 -4.06 24.40 7.17
CA LYS A 70 -5.33 25.10 7.31
C LYS A 70 -6.26 24.80 6.14
N ALA A 71 -7.52 24.50 6.48
CA ALA A 71 -8.59 24.36 5.53
C ALA A 71 -8.70 25.58 4.60
N ASN A 72 -8.86 25.34 3.31
CA ASN A 72 -9.15 26.37 2.33
C ASN A 72 -10.09 25.82 1.23
N PRO A 73 -10.74 26.70 0.43
CA PRO A 73 -11.73 26.29 -0.56
C PRO A 73 -11.20 25.42 -1.71
N TYR A 74 -9.87 25.30 -1.84
CA TYR A 74 -9.21 24.59 -2.92
C TYR A 74 -8.62 23.26 -2.48
N MET A 75 -8.79 22.84 -1.22
CA MET A 75 -8.41 21.49 -0.82
C MET A 75 -9.35 20.46 -1.47
N ALA A 76 -8.76 19.43 -2.06
CA ALA A 76 -9.48 18.28 -2.61
C ALA A 76 -8.83 17.01 -2.07
N TRP A 77 -9.66 15.97 -1.90
CA TRP A 77 -9.27 14.70 -1.31
C TRP A 77 -7.99 14.16 -1.98
N GLU A 78 -6.97 13.82 -1.18
CA GLU A 78 -5.71 13.18 -1.63
C GLU A 78 -4.83 14.00 -2.60
N THR A 79 -5.07 15.31 -2.72
CA THR A 79 -4.29 16.19 -3.62
C THR A 79 -3.47 17.24 -2.88
N ALA A 80 -2.44 17.75 -3.56
CA ALA A 80 -1.64 18.87 -3.10
C ALA A 80 -2.47 20.16 -2.96
N ASN A 81 -2.15 20.99 -1.95
CA ASN A 81 -2.81 22.27 -1.70
C ASN A 81 -2.27 23.42 -2.58
N PRO A 82 -3.08 24.02 -3.47
CA PRO A 82 -2.65 25.12 -4.33
C PRO A 82 -2.14 26.34 -3.57
N GLU A 83 -2.74 26.68 -2.42
CA GLU A 83 -2.32 27.84 -1.63
C GLU A 83 -0.93 27.67 -1.01
N TRP A 84 -0.45 26.43 -0.87
CA TRP A 84 0.89 26.17 -0.36
C TRP A 84 1.94 26.07 -1.48
N TRP A 85 1.58 25.42 -2.60
CA TRP A 85 2.49 25.16 -3.71
C TRP A 85 2.66 26.34 -4.67
N CYS A 86 1.58 27.08 -4.98
CA CYS A 86 1.64 28.19 -5.94
C CYS A 86 2.56 29.34 -5.50
N PRO A 87 2.51 29.83 -4.24
CA PRO A 87 3.47 30.83 -3.77
C PRO A 87 4.94 30.42 -3.88
N ARG A 88 5.21 29.11 -3.95
CA ARG A 88 6.56 28.55 -4.13
C ARG A 88 6.92 28.33 -5.59
N GLY A 89 6.12 28.82 -6.55
CA GLY A 89 6.44 28.74 -7.98
C GLY A 89 6.06 27.43 -8.66
N TYR A 90 5.03 26.73 -8.17
CA TYR A 90 4.48 25.55 -8.84
C TYR A 90 3.07 25.81 -9.37
N ALA A 91 2.78 25.31 -10.56
CA ALA A 91 1.41 25.14 -11.02
C ALA A 91 0.88 23.77 -10.56
N LEU A 92 -0.36 23.70 -10.11
CA LEU A 92 -1.06 22.43 -9.85
C LEU A 92 -2.13 22.21 -10.92
N VAL A 93 -2.17 21.01 -11.49
CA VAL A 93 -3.17 20.62 -12.50
C VAL A 93 -3.94 19.42 -12.01
N ARG A 94 -5.25 19.57 -11.80
CA ARG A 94 -6.15 18.49 -11.38
C ARG A 94 -7.03 18.08 -12.54
N VAL A 95 -7.03 16.79 -12.87
CA VAL A 95 -7.69 16.27 -14.07
C VAL A 95 -8.70 15.20 -13.69
N ASP A 96 -9.92 15.35 -14.20
CA ASP A 96 -10.92 14.29 -14.17
C ASP A 96 -10.57 13.23 -15.22
N THR A 97 -10.43 11.98 -14.79
CA THR A 97 -10.25 10.84 -15.69
C THR A 97 -11.42 10.69 -16.68
N ARG A 98 -11.18 10.02 -17.80
CA ARG A 98 -12.21 9.70 -18.81
C ARG A 98 -13.46 9.10 -18.15
N GLY A 99 -14.64 9.58 -18.53
CA GLY A 99 -15.92 9.13 -17.98
C GLY A 99 -16.16 9.47 -16.50
N THR A 100 -15.41 10.40 -15.93
CA THR A 100 -15.56 10.83 -14.52
C THR A 100 -15.68 12.34 -14.42
N GLY A 101 -16.30 12.82 -13.34
CA GLY A 101 -16.59 14.25 -13.18
C GLY A 101 -17.15 14.86 -14.47
N LYS A 102 -16.49 15.90 -14.97
CA LYS A 102 -16.90 16.61 -16.21
C LYS A 102 -16.34 16.01 -17.50
N SER A 103 -15.42 15.05 -17.40
CA SER A 103 -14.79 14.39 -18.55
C SER A 103 -15.74 13.36 -19.18
N PRO A 104 -16.12 13.49 -20.46
CA PRO A 104 -16.95 12.52 -21.14
C PRO A 104 -16.22 11.19 -21.39
N GLY A 105 -16.96 10.21 -21.91
CA GLY A 105 -16.45 8.89 -22.30
C GLY A 105 -16.76 7.79 -21.28
N THR A 106 -16.24 6.60 -21.53
CA THR A 106 -16.42 5.43 -20.66
C THR A 106 -15.33 5.39 -19.59
N SER A 107 -15.72 5.20 -18.34
CA SER A 107 -14.77 5.08 -17.24
C SER A 107 -14.16 3.68 -17.20
N GLU A 108 -12.83 3.61 -17.22
CA GLU A 108 -12.09 2.37 -17.02
C GLU A 108 -10.97 2.61 -15.99
N PRO A 109 -11.32 2.62 -14.69
CA PRO A 109 -10.36 2.98 -13.64
C PRO A 109 -9.12 2.09 -13.66
N SER A 110 -7.94 2.71 -13.66
CA SER A 110 -6.64 2.03 -13.61
C SER A 110 -6.32 1.15 -14.82
N SER A 111 -7.01 1.37 -15.92
CA SER A 111 -6.76 0.72 -17.20
C SER A 111 -5.48 1.21 -17.89
N TYR A 112 -5.08 0.48 -18.92
CA TYR A 112 -4.05 0.95 -19.84
C TYR A 112 -4.48 2.22 -20.59
N GLN A 113 -5.76 2.35 -20.94
CA GLN A 113 -6.29 3.55 -21.60
C GLN A 113 -6.16 4.80 -20.71
N GLU A 114 -6.47 4.69 -19.41
CA GLU A 114 -6.26 5.79 -18.45
C GLU A 114 -4.78 6.22 -18.39
N SER A 115 -3.86 5.27 -18.57
CA SER A 115 -2.42 5.55 -18.59
C SER A 115 -2.01 6.32 -19.85
N LEU A 116 -2.58 5.99 -21.01
CA LEU A 116 -2.37 6.73 -22.27
C LEU A 116 -2.94 8.15 -22.18
N ASP A 117 -4.12 8.30 -21.58
CA ASP A 117 -4.73 9.61 -21.33
C ASP A 117 -3.84 10.46 -20.41
N ALA A 118 -3.25 9.85 -19.36
CA ALA A 118 -2.31 10.52 -18.47
C ALA A 118 -1.02 10.96 -19.18
N TYR A 119 -0.53 10.18 -20.14
CA TYR A 119 0.60 10.57 -21.00
C TYR A 119 0.26 11.83 -21.81
N ASP A 120 -0.90 11.84 -22.47
CA ASP A 120 -1.34 12.97 -23.30
C ASP A 120 -1.53 14.24 -22.47
N VAL A 121 -2.12 14.09 -21.27
CA VAL A 121 -2.25 15.18 -20.29
C VAL A 121 -0.87 15.71 -19.90
N THR A 122 0.10 14.85 -19.59
CA THR A 122 1.46 15.25 -19.21
C THR A 122 2.12 16.11 -20.28
N GLU A 123 2.07 15.64 -21.53
CA GLU A 123 2.68 16.34 -22.67
C GLU A 123 1.90 17.59 -23.09
N TRP A 124 0.59 17.62 -22.85
CA TRP A 124 -0.21 18.83 -23.05
C TRP A 124 0.13 19.91 -22.03
N ILE A 125 0.29 19.56 -20.75
CA ILE A 125 0.67 20.50 -19.69
C ILE A 125 2.03 21.11 -20.01
N ALA A 126 3.00 20.28 -20.41
CA ALA A 126 4.35 20.72 -20.73
C ALA A 126 4.42 21.76 -21.87
N LYS A 127 3.42 21.77 -22.76
CA LYS A 127 3.33 22.72 -23.89
C LYS A 127 2.61 24.02 -23.55
N GLN A 128 2.03 24.15 -22.36
CA GLN A 128 1.32 25.37 -21.98
C GLN A 128 2.28 26.56 -21.83
N PRO A 129 1.88 27.79 -22.21
CA PRO A 129 2.78 28.95 -22.23
C PRO A 129 3.32 29.33 -20.84
N TRP A 130 2.61 28.96 -19.78
CA TRP A 130 2.99 29.17 -18.39
C TRP A 130 3.88 28.04 -17.82
N CYS A 131 4.01 26.89 -18.50
CA CYS A 131 4.78 25.75 -18.03
C CYS A 131 6.23 25.82 -18.52
N ASN A 132 7.19 25.46 -17.67
CA ASN A 132 8.60 25.39 -18.03
C ASN A 132 9.01 24.06 -18.71
N GLY A 133 8.04 23.15 -18.93
CA GLY A 133 8.27 21.82 -19.53
C GLY A 133 8.62 20.72 -18.53
N ASN A 134 8.83 21.03 -17.25
CA ASN A 134 9.11 20.05 -16.22
C ASN A 134 7.84 19.70 -15.44
N ILE A 135 7.42 18.44 -15.52
CA ILE A 135 6.23 17.92 -14.86
C ILE A 135 6.61 16.93 -13.77
N GLY A 136 5.97 17.06 -12.61
CA GLY A 136 5.96 16.06 -11.54
C GLY A 136 4.56 15.50 -11.30
N ALA A 137 4.49 14.33 -10.70
CA ALA A 137 3.25 13.77 -10.20
C ALA A 137 3.33 13.56 -8.68
N LEU A 138 2.29 13.97 -7.96
CA LEU A 138 2.19 13.89 -6.50
C LEU A 138 0.73 13.70 -6.13
N GLY A 139 0.45 12.84 -5.16
CA GLY A 139 -0.87 12.68 -4.57
C GLY A 139 -0.93 11.37 -3.80
N ILE A 140 -2.06 11.12 -3.16
CA ILE A 140 -2.26 9.95 -2.30
C ILE A 140 -3.09 8.87 -3.03
N SER A 141 -2.93 7.58 -2.66
CA SER A 141 -3.79 6.46 -3.06
C SER A 141 -4.01 6.34 -4.56
N TYR A 142 -5.14 6.80 -5.12
CA TYR A 142 -5.37 6.70 -6.57
C TYR A 142 -4.46 7.64 -7.33
N HIS A 143 -4.27 8.87 -6.81
CA HIS A 143 -3.33 9.85 -7.33
C HIS A 143 -1.86 9.43 -7.13
N ALA A 144 -1.58 8.45 -6.28
CA ALA A 144 -0.26 7.83 -6.18
C ALA A 144 -0.11 6.65 -7.15
N ALA A 145 -1.11 5.77 -7.21
CA ALA A 145 -1.06 4.55 -7.99
C ALA A 145 -0.95 4.79 -9.50
N PHE A 146 -1.61 5.82 -10.03
CA PHE A 146 -1.50 6.15 -11.46
C PHE A 146 -0.08 6.55 -11.85
N GLN A 147 0.72 7.10 -10.92
CA GLN A 147 2.07 7.58 -11.22
C GLN A 147 2.97 6.43 -11.67
N TRP A 148 2.78 5.23 -11.10
CA TRP A 148 3.49 4.03 -11.52
C TRP A 148 3.17 3.65 -12.96
N ARG A 149 1.88 3.63 -13.31
CA ARG A 149 1.44 3.30 -14.67
C ARG A 149 1.84 4.35 -15.69
N LEU A 150 1.79 5.63 -15.33
CA LEU A 150 2.31 6.71 -16.16
C LEU A 150 3.80 6.54 -16.41
N ALA A 151 4.58 6.22 -15.37
CA ALA A 151 6.02 6.05 -15.49
C ALA A 151 6.41 4.88 -16.41
N ASN A 152 5.56 3.85 -16.55
CA ASN A 152 5.75 2.79 -17.54
C ASN A 152 5.86 3.32 -18.98
N LEU A 153 5.14 4.41 -19.29
CA LEU A 153 5.08 5.02 -20.62
C LEU A 153 6.21 6.02 -20.89
N GLN A 154 7.01 6.35 -19.87
CA GLN A 154 8.15 7.26 -19.94
C GLN A 154 7.85 8.59 -20.69
N PRO A 155 6.85 9.40 -20.28
CA PRO A 155 6.63 10.70 -20.88
C PRO A 155 7.90 11.57 -20.77
N PRO A 156 8.39 12.17 -21.87
CA PRO A 156 9.65 12.92 -21.84
C PRO A 156 9.59 14.15 -20.94
N SER A 157 8.40 14.72 -20.73
CA SER A 157 8.21 15.88 -19.85
C SER A 157 8.08 15.52 -18.37
N LEU A 158 7.89 14.24 -18.03
CA LEU A 158 7.83 13.76 -16.65
C LEU A 158 9.23 13.64 -16.06
N LYS A 159 9.56 14.45 -15.05
CA LYS A 159 10.91 14.52 -14.47
C LYS A 159 11.03 13.88 -13.09
N ALA A 160 9.93 13.74 -12.35
CA ALA A 160 9.93 13.09 -11.05
C ALA A 160 8.53 12.63 -10.64
N ILE A 161 8.46 11.51 -9.92
CA ILE A 161 7.23 11.02 -9.28
C ILE A 161 7.42 10.88 -7.77
N MET A 162 6.35 11.08 -7.03
CA MET A 162 6.28 10.81 -5.59
C MET A 162 4.95 10.11 -5.27
N PRO A 163 4.87 8.78 -5.49
CA PRO A 163 3.68 8.00 -5.17
C PRO A 163 3.55 7.88 -3.65
N TRP A 164 2.63 8.67 -3.07
CA TRP A 164 2.35 8.70 -1.64
C TRP A 164 1.25 7.71 -1.28
N GLU A 165 1.57 6.64 -0.55
CA GLU A 165 0.68 5.52 -0.29
C GLU A 165 0.01 5.04 -1.59
N GLY A 166 0.81 4.55 -2.55
CA GLY A 166 0.34 4.16 -3.89
C GLY A 166 0.64 2.72 -4.22
N ARG A 167 -0.40 1.91 -4.39
CA ARG A 167 -0.29 0.52 -4.90
C ARG A 167 0.35 0.51 -6.29
N ALA A 168 1.09 -0.55 -6.61
CA ALA A 168 1.85 -0.64 -7.86
C ALA A 168 1.57 -1.93 -8.65
N ASP A 169 1.28 -3.05 -7.98
CA ASP A 169 0.77 -4.30 -8.58
C ASP A 169 -0.72 -4.42 -8.29
N GLN A 170 -1.57 -4.27 -9.31
CA GLN A 170 -3.02 -4.20 -9.10
C GLN A 170 -3.62 -5.56 -8.70
N TYR A 171 -3.01 -6.67 -9.11
CA TYR A 171 -3.42 -8.00 -8.65
C TYR A 171 -3.04 -8.19 -7.19
N ARG A 172 -1.75 -8.08 -6.86
CA ARG A 172 -1.22 -8.49 -5.54
C ARG A 172 -1.42 -7.49 -4.42
N ASP A 173 -1.55 -6.21 -4.73
CA ASP A 173 -1.63 -5.15 -3.73
C ASP A 173 -3.08 -4.70 -3.46
N GLN A 174 -4.06 -5.10 -4.29
CA GLN A 174 -5.44 -4.62 -4.16
C GLN A 174 -6.49 -5.68 -4.50
N ALA A 175 -6.45 -6.29 -5.69
CA ALA A 175 -7.56 -7.14 -6.12
C ALA A 175 -7.54 -8.49 -5.39
N TYR A 176 -6.36 -9.08 -5.25
CA TYR A 176 -6.13 -10.40 -4.65
C TYR A 176 -4.94 -10.38 -3.72
N HIS A 177 -5.15 -10.69 -2.43
CA HIS A 177 -4.06 -10.92 -1.50
C HIS A 177 -3.76 -12.41 -1.43
N GLY A 178 -2.59 -12.82 -1.94
CA GLY A 178 -2.21 -14.23 -1.99
C GLY A 178 -3.16 -15.13 -2.78
N GLY A 179 -3.88 -14.58 -3.77
CA GLY A 179 -4.91 -15.30 -4.54
C GLY A 179 -6.32 -15.27 -3.93
N ILE A 180 -6.52 -14.58 -2.81
CA ILE A 180 -7.83 -14.39 -2.18
C ILE A 180 -8.41 -13.03 -2.57
N PHE A 181 -9.63 -13.01 -3.12
CA PHE A 181 -10.26 -11.77 -3.61
C PHE A 181 -10.56 -10.80 -2.46
N ALA A 182 -9.97 -9.60 -2.48
CA ALA A 182 -10.11 -8.58 -1.44
C ALA A 182 -11.38 -7.72 -1.66
N LEU A 183 -12.55 -8.35 -1.47
CA LEU A 183 -13.85 -7.80 -1.80
C LEU A 183 -14.25 -6.54 -1.01
N GLY A 184 -13.90 -6.47 0.28
CA GLY A 184 -14.44 -5.47 1.21
C GLY A 184 -14.18 -4.03 0.77
N PHE A 185 -12.90 -3.66 0.68
CA PHE A 185 -12.51 -2.31 0.27
C PHE A 185 -12.94 -2.02 -1.18
N ILE A 186 -12.68 -2.93 -2.12
CA ILE A 186 -12.88 -2.64 -3.54
C ILE A 186 -14.36 -2.44 -3.88
N ALA A 187 -15.25 -3.24 -3.29
CA ALA A 187 -16.69 -3.07 -3.47
C ALA A 187 -17.19 -1.75 -2.86
N GLN A 188 -16.69 -1.40 -1.67
CA GLN A 188 -17.04 -0.13 -1.02
C GLN A 188 -16.55 1.06 -1.86
N TRP A 189 -15.30 1.04 -2.29
CA TRP A 189 -14.68 2.09 -3.11
C TRP A 189 -15.39 2.25 -4.45
N CYS A 190 -15.65 1.15 -5.17
CA CYS A 190 -16.33 1.17 -6.45
C CYS A 190 -17.74 1.78 -6.29
N ASN A 191 -18.56 1.23 -5.39
CA ASN A 191 -19.94 1.70 -5.21
C ASN A 191 -20.04 3.15 -4.73
N SER A 192 -19.16 3.57 -3.82
CA SER A 192 -19.13 4.96 -3.35
C SER A 192 -18.69 5.94 -4.45
N THR A 193 -17.71 5.56 -5.27
CA THR A 193 -17.29 6.38 -6.41
C THR A 193 -18.40 6.45 -7.46
N THR A 194 -19.06 5.33 -7.78
CA THR A 194 -20.26 5.29 -8.64
C THR A 194 -21.36 6.21 -8.10
N ALA A 195 -21.69 6.10 -6.82
CA ALA A 195 -22.73 6.91 -6.18
C ALA A 195 -22.41 8.41 -6.25
N HIS A 196 -21.15 8.80 -6.02
CA HIS A 196 -20.74 10.20 -6.15
C HIS A 196 -20.92 10.76 -7.56
N HIS A 197 -20.86 9.94 -8.60
CA HIS A 197 -21.08 10.37 -9.99
C HIS A 197 -22.55 10.34 -10.39
N LEU A 198 -23.24 9.22 -10.13
CA LEU A 198 -24.61 9.01 -10.57
C LEU A 198 -25.65 9.74 -9.70
N LEU A 199 -25.37 9.92 -8.41
CA LEU A 199 -26.28 10.59 -7.47
C LEU A 199 -25.78 11.99 -7.06
N GLY A 200 -24.54 12.34 -7.41
CA GLY A 200 -23.92 13.63 -7.07
C GLY A 200 -24.11 14.70 -8.15
N ARG A 201 -23.36 15.80 -8.00
CA ARG A 201 -23.33 16.92 -8.97
C ARG A 201 -22.99 16.48 -10.40
N PRO A 202 -22.09 15.50 -10.64
CA PRO A 202 -21.75 15.09 -12.01
C PRO A 202 -22.91 14.64 -12.87
N ARG A 203 -23.97 14.08 -12.27
CA ARG A 203 -25.17 13.64 -12.99
C ARG A 203 -25.79 14.72 -13.88
N ALA A 204 -25.63 16.00 -13.53
CA ALA A 204 -26.19 17.12 -14.30
C ALA A 204 -25.47 17.39 -15.63
N TYR A 205 -24.22 16.96 -15.77
CA TYR A 205 -23.39 17.26 -16.95
C TYR A 205 -22.70 16.04 -17.57
N ASN A 206 -22.66 14.91 -16.87
CA ASN A 206 -22.17 13.63 -17.37
C ASN A 206 -23.07 12.50 -16.82
N PRO A 207 -24.24 12.25 -17.45
CA PRO A 207 -25.22 11.33 -16.89
C PRO A 207 -24.74 9.88 -16.86
N GLU A 208 -23.89 9.48 -17.80
CA GLU A 208 -23.32 8.13 -17.89
C GLU A 208 -21.95 8.02 -17.17
N ALA A 209 -21.64 9.00 -16.30
CA ALA A 209 -20.40 9.01 -15.56
C ALA A 209 -20.24 7.76 -14.70
N PHE A 210 -19.03 7.20 -14.72
CA PHE A 210 -18.63 6.05 -13.93
C PHE A 210 -19.40 4.74 -14.24
N ASP A 211 -19.90 4.59 -15.47
CA ASP A 211 -20.41 3.30 -15.96
C ASP A 211 -19.24 2.34 -16.24
N ASN A 212 -19.01 1.39 -15.33
CA ASN A 212 -17.93 0.41 -15.45
C ASN A 212 -18.33 -0.94 -14.84
N ASN A 213 -17.69 -1.99 -15.33
CA ASN A 213 -17.86 -3.37 -14.87
C ASN A 213 -16.65 -3.85 -14.05
N LEU A 214 -15.96 -2.96 -13.33
CA LEU A 214 -14.68 -3.26 -12.65
C LEU A 214 -14.74 -4.49 -11.75
N LEU A 215 -15.76 -4.60 -10.89
CA LEU A 215 -15.90 -5.74 -9.98
C LEU A 215 -16.09 -7.05 -10.74
N TRP A 216 -16.83 -7.01 -11.85
CA TRP A 216 -17.03 -8.18 -12.71
C TRP A 216 -15.73 -8.61 -13.37
N GLU A 217 -14.97 -7.68 -13.94
CA GLU A 217 -13.67 -8.00 -14.56
C GLU A 217 -12.67 -8.53 -13.53
N TYR A 218 -12.65 -7.95 -12.33
CA TYR A 218 -11.80 -8.43 -11.24
C TYR A 218 -12.12 -9.89 -10.89
N MET A 219 -13.40 -10.23 -10.73
CA MET A 219 -13.82 -11.61 -10.44
C MET A 219 -13.57 -12.58 -11.60
N ARG A 220 -13.67 -12.10 -12.85
CA ARG A 220 -13.42 -12.89 -14.06
C ARG A 220 -11.93 -13.19 -14.26
N HIS A 221 -11.06 -12.27 -13.84
CA HIS A 221 -9.61 -12.38 -13.94
C HIS A 221 -9.00 -12.81 -12.59
N ASP A 222 -9.33 -14.02 -12.13
CA ASP A 222 -8.93 -14.53 -10.81
C ASP A 222 -7.48 -15.05 -10.71
N LEU A 223 -6.77 -15.09 -11.84
CA LEU A 223 -5.33 -15.41 -11.95
C LEU A 223 -4.53 -14.18 -12.42
N ASP A 224 -3.23 -14.18 -12.15
CA ASP A 224 -2.28 -13.15 -12.63
C ASP A 224 -2.04 -13.27 -14.14
N SER A 225 -3.02 -12.77 -14.89
CA SER A 225 -3.10 -12.78 -16.35
C SER A 225 -2.60 -11.47 -16.98
N ASP A 226 -2.50 -11.44 -18.31
CA ASP A 226 -2.09 -10.24 -19.06
C ASP A 226 -2.97 -9.02 -18.80
N TYR A 227 -4.23 -9.24 -18.39
CA TYR A 227 -5.14 -8.18 -17.93
C TYR A 227 -4.52 -7.36 -16.79
N TRP A 228 -3.97 -8.03 -15.76
CA TRP A 228 -3.35 -7.35 -14.62
C TRP A 228 -2.01 -6.73 -14.96
N ARG A 229 -1.22 -7.35 -15.85
CA ARG A 229 0.09 -6.87 -16.28
C ARG A 229 0.02 -5.52 -16.99
N GLN A 230 -1.05 -5.25 -17.72
CA GLN A 230 -1.27 -3.97 -18.40
C GLN A 230 -1.70 -2.84 -17.44
N MET A 231 -2.26 -3.20 -16.29
CA MET A 231 -2.76 -2.26 -15.27
C MET A 231 -1.80 -2.09 -14.09
N SER A 232 -0.66 -2.78 -14.13
CA SER A 232 0.35 -2.74 -13.07
C SER A 232 1.62 -2.04 -13.52
N ALA A 233 2.45 -1.68 -12.55
CA ALA A 233 3.78 -1.15 -12.79
C ALA A 233 4.66 -2.18 -13.53
N GLN A 234 5.42 -1.71 -14.51
CA GLN A 234 6.42 -2.48 -15.25
C GLN A 234 7.79 -1.99 -14.81
N TRP A 235 8.36 -2.69 -13.82
CA TRP A 235 9.50 -2.21 -13.04
C TRP A 235 10.72 -1.81 -13.88
N ASP A 236 10.99 -2.57 -14.93
CA ASP A 236 12.07 -2.36 -15.90
C ASP A 236 11.91 -1.07 -16.71
N LYS A 237 10.68 -0.57 -16.86
CA LYS A 237 10.37 0.65 -17.60
C LYS A 237 10.37 1.91 -16.73
N ILE A 238 10.33 1.78 -15.41
CA ILE A 238 10.27 2.93 -14.51
C ILE A 238 11.69 3.46 -14.27
N THR A 239 12.12 4.42 -15.11
CA THR A 239 13.46 5.02 -15.06
C THR A 239 13.48 6.44 -14.50
N VAL A 240 12.31 7.09 -14.41
CA VAL A 240 12.15 8.43 -13.83
C VAL A 240 12.56 8.47 -12.35
N PRO A 241 13.14 9.56 -11.85
CA PRO A 241 13.37 9.74 -10.42
C PRO A 241 12.11 9.45 -9.59
N LEU A 242 12.28 8.62 -8.56
CA LEU A 242 11.20 8.06 -7.76
C LEU A 242 11.40 8.32 -6.26
N TYR A 243 10.42 8.92 -5.60
CA TYR A 243 10.36 8.93 -4.13
C TYR A 243 9.10 8.20 -3.66
N SER A 244 9.25 6.91 -3.35
CA SER A 244 8.15 6.07 -2.88
C SER A 244 7.87 6.35 -1.40
N VAL A 245 6.62 6.66 -1.06
CA VAL A 245 6.22 6.94 0.33
C VAL A 245 5.14 5.95 0.75
N GLY A 246 5.40 5.12 1.77
CA GLY A 246 4.45 4.14 2.31
C GLY A 246 4.00 4.47 3.73
N ASN A 247 3.04 3.69 4.23
CA ASN A 247 2.53 3.81 5.59
C ASN A 247 2.47 2.43 6.25
N TRP A 248 3.04 2.28 7.45
CA TRP A 248 3.04 1.02 8.20
C TRP A 248 1.64 0.54 8.56
N GLY A 249 0.68 1.46 8.74
CA GLY A 249 -0.73 1.16 8.94
C GLY A 249 -1.48 0.82 7.66
N GLY A 250 -0.86 1.02 6.49
CA GLY A 250 -1.41 0.71 5.16
C GLY A 250 -1.19 -0.73 4.70
N PHE A 251 -1.08 -1.66 5.63
CA PHE A 251 -1.12 -3.09 5.32
C PHE A 251 -2.51 -3.43 4.72
N ALA A 252 -2.56 -4.37 3.78
CA ALA A 252 -3.73 -4.73 2.96
C ALA A 252 -4.11 -3.76 1.82
N MET A 253 -3.30 -2.73 1.52
CA MET A 253 -3.35 -2.00 0.24
C MET A 253 -1.97 -1.50 -0.22
N HIS A 254 -1.61 -0.26 0.11
CA HIS A 254 -0.56 0.46 -0.63
C HIS A 254 0.86 0.08 -0.24
N LEU A 255 1.07 -0.39 0.99
CA LEU A 255 2.40 -0.61 1.56
C LEU A 255 3.28 -1.56 0.73
N ARG A 256 2.70 -2.64 0.19
CA ARG A 256 3.43 -3.59 -0.64
C ARG A 256 3.91 -2.92 -1.93
N GLY A 257 3.03 -2.24 -2.66
CA GLY A 257 3.38 -1.51 -3.88
C GLY A 257 4.46 -0.45 -3.69
N ASN A 258 4.45 0.25 -2.55
CA ASN A 258 5.47 1.25 -2.25
C ASN A 258 6.87 0.63 -2.02
N THR A 259 6.94 -0.49 -1.29
CA THR A 259 8.20 -1.18 -1.00
C THR A 259 8.73 -1.93 -2.21
N GLU A 260 7.86 -2.66 -2.92
CA GLU A 260 8.19 -3.36 -4.17
C GLU A 260 8.60 -2.38 -5.29
N GLY A 261 7.86 -1.29 -5.45
CA GLY A 261 8.19 -0.25 -6.42
C GLY A 261 9.57 0.36 -6.17
N TYR A 262 9.96 0.57 -4.91
CA TYR A 262 11.33 1.00 -4.59
C TYR A 262 12.37 -0.08 -4.90
N MET A 263 12.12 -1.34 -4.54
CA MET A 263 13.09 -2.41 -4.76
C MET A 263 13.31 -2.70 -6.25
N LEU A 264 12.22 -2.80 -7.01
CA LEU A 264 12.23 -3.35 -8.37
C LEU A 264 12.37 -2.29 -9.47
N ALA A 265 11.96 -1.03 -9.26
CA ALA A 265 12.06 -0.02 -10.31
C ALA A 265 13.49 0.19 -10.79
N ALA A 266 13.65 0.32 -12.13
CA ALA A 266 14.92 0.53 -12.81
C ALA A 266 15.53 1.93 -12.60
N SER A 267 14.81 2.83 -11.92
CA SER A 267 15.27 4.18 -11.62
C SER A 267 16.56 4.18 -10.82
N LYS A 268 17.54 4.94 -11.30
CA LYS A 268 18.83 5.14 -10.62
C LYS A 268 18.72 6.08 -9.42
N HIS A 269 17.66 6.89 -9.39
CA HIS A 269 17.45 7.92 -8.38
C HIS A 269 16.17 7.60 -7.62
N LYS A 270 16.31 6.76 -6.59
CA LYS A 270 15.18 6.28 -5.80
C LYS A 270 15.34 6.54 -4.32
N LYS A 271 14.25 6.97 -3.68
CA LYS A 271 14.11 7.10 -2.23
C LYS A 271 12.87 6.38 -1.72
N LEU A 272 12.94 5.92 -0.48
CA LEU A 272 11.85 5.27 0.24
C LEU A 272 11.63 5.99 1.57
N ARG A 273 10.40 6.40 1.81
CA ARG A 273 9.95 6.92 3.11
C ARG A 273 8.81 6.04 3.60
N ILE A 274 8.82 5.62 4.85
CA ILE A 274 7.66 4.92 5.43
C ILE A 274 7.34 5.53 6.79
N HIS A 275 6.08 5.95 6.96
CA HIS A 275 5.59 6.65 8.14
C HIS A 275 4.44 5.90 8.83
N THR A 276 3.93 6.46 9.92
CA THR A 276 2.69 6.05 10.60
C THR A 276 1.63 7.15 10.53
N GLY A 277 0.47 6.90 11.12
CA GLY A 277 -0.65 7.82 11.16
C GLY A 277 -1.73 7.52 10.12
N THR A 278 -2.71 8.42 10.02
CA THR A 278 -3.82 8.25 9.08
C THR A 278 -3.34 8.40 7.63
N HIS A 279 -4.24 8.11 6.68
CA HIS A 279 -3.97 8.16 5.26
C HIS A 279 -3.60 9.56 4.73
N PHE A 280 -3.98 10.65 5.41
CA PHE A 280 -3.80 12.02 4.91
C PHE A 280 -3.04 12.95 5.87
N HIS A 281 -3.06 12.73 7.19
CA HIS A 281 -2.33 13.62 8.11
C HIS A 281 -0.83 13.71 7.79
N PRO A 282 -0.12 12.59 7.55
CA PRO A 282 1.30 12.65 7.23
C PRO A 282 1.58 13.35 5.91
N PHE A 283 0.68 13.32 4.93
CA PHE A 283 0.87 14.03 3.65
C PHE A 283 0.84 15.56 3.82
N HIS A 284 0.00 16.06 4.72
CA HIS A 284 -0.16 17.50 4.99
C HIS A 284 0.70 18.03 6.14
N ALA A 285 1.41 17.15 6.86
CA ALA A 285 2.34 17.56 7.92
C ALA A 285 3.49 18.42 7.36
N GLU A 286 3.97 19.38 8.14
CA GLU A 286 5.06 20.29 7.73
C GLU A 286 6.33 19.53 7.32
N GLU A 287 6.71 18.51 8.09
CA GLU A 287 7.90 17.70 7.84
C GLU A 287 7.81 16.93 6.51
N ALA A 288 6.63 16.41 6.19
CA ALA A 288 6.36 15.73 4.92
C ALA A 288 6.28 16.68 3.72
N ARG A 289 5.58 17.80 3.86
CA ARG A 289 5.52 18.83 2.80
C ARG A 289 6.90 19.39 2.50
N THR A 290 7.75 19.51 3.51
CA THR A 290 9.16 19.86 3.34
C THR A 290 9.90 18.84 2.48
N ASP A 291 9.76 17.54 2.77
CA ASP A 291 10.35 16.48 1.93
C ASP A 291 9.80 16.49 0.49
N GLN A 292 8.49 16.70 0.32
CA GLN A 292 7.85 16.85 -1.00
C GLN A 292 8.48 18.00 -1.79
N LEU A 293 8.58 19.18 -1.17
CA LEU A 293 9.16 20.36 -1.82
C LEU A 293 10.64 20.16 -2.15
N ARG A 294 11.43 19.60 -1.23
CA ARG A 294 12.87 19.34 -1.46
C ARG A 294 13.10 18.44 -2.66
N TRP A 295 12.24 17.44 -2.83
CA TRP A 295 12.28 16.51 -3.95
C TRP A 295 11.95 17.20 -5.28
N PHE A 296 10.83 17.91 -5.33
CA PHE A 296 10.41 18.57 -6.57
C PHE A 296 11.28 19.77 -6.92
N ASP A 297 11.80 20.53 -5.95
CA ASP A 297 12.73 21.63 -6.21
C ASP A 297 14.04 21.10 -6.83
N HIS A 298 14.49 19.92 -6.40
CA HIS A 298 15.66 19.28 -7.00
C HIS A 298 15.42 18.88 -8.45
N TRP A 299 14.36 18.13 -8.72
CA TRP A 299 14.13 17.56 -10.06
C TRP A 299 13.44 18.48 -11.06
N LEU A 300 12.59 19.39 -10.61
CA LEU A 300 11.79 20.28 -11.48
C LEU A 300 12.37 21.68 -11.62
N LYS A 301 13.19 22.13 -10.66
CA LYS A 301 13.84 23.46 -10.67
C LYS A 301 15.37 23.40 -10.67
N GLY A 302 15.98 22.24 -10.47
CA GLY A 302 17.44 22.10 -10.43
C GLY A 302 18.09 22.70 -9.18
N ILE A 303 17.34 22.84 -8.08
CA ILE A 303 17.86 23.40 -6.82
C ILE A 303 18.54 22.29 -6.01
N ASP A 304 19.77 22.53 -5.54
CA ASP A 304 20.45 21.59 -4.64
C ASP A 304 19.89 21.70 -3.21
N THR A 305 18.84 20.94 -2.92
CA THR A 305 18.18 20.88 -1.61
C THR A 305 18.88 19.94 -0.62
N GLY A 306 19.99 19.30 -1.03
CA GLY A 306 20.67 18.25 -0.28
C GLY A 306 19.86 16.96 -0.11
N ILE A 307 18.67 16.83 -0.71
CA ILE A 307 17.84 15.63 -0.53
C ILE A 307 18.55 14.37 -1.01
N MET A 308 19.36 14.48 -2.08
CA MET A 308 20.13 13.35 -2.62
C MET A 308 21.40 13.03 -1.83
N ASP A 309 21.83 13.93 -0.91
CA ASP A 309 22.98 13.69 -0.03
C ASP A 309 22.60 12.83 1.19
N GLU A 310 21.30 12.72 1.50
CA GLU A 310 20.77 11.90 2.59
C GLU A 310 20.62 10.44 2.18
N PRO A 311 20.70 9.48 3.12
CA PRO A 311 20.43 8.08 2.83
C PRO A 311 19.09 7.87 2.11
N PRO A 312 19.00 6.89 1.20
CA PRO A 312 17.81 6.70 0.36
C PRO A 312 16.60 6.18 1.12
N VAL A 313 16.75 5.63 2.33
CA VAL A 313 15.66 5.03 3.09
C VAL A 313 15.44 5.80 4.40
N LYS A 314 14.20 6.25 4.64
CA LYS A 314 13.77 6.99 5.83
C LYS A 314 12.56 6.29 6.46
N LEU A 315 12.75 5.63 7.60
CA LEU A 315 11.73 4.79 8.22
C LEU A 315 11.33 5.35 9.58
N GLU A 316 10.04 5.41 9.84
CA GLU A 316 9.50 5.63 11.18
C GLU A 316 9.55 4.31 11.96
N ILE A 317 10.16 4.31 13.16
CA ILE A 317 10.37 3.10 13.96
C ILE A 317 9.32 3.02 15.07
N ARG A 318 8.32 2.14 14.90
CA ARG A 318 7.22 1.99 15.85
C ARG A 318 7.71 1.38 17.16
N THR A 319 7.17 1.83 18.29
CA THR A 319 7.42 1.20 19.61
C THR A 319 6.16 0.73 20.32
N GLY A 320 4.99 0.80 19.65
CA GLY A 320 3.71 0.42 20.25
C GLY A 320 3.04 1.52 21.06
N GLY A 321 1.71 1.64 20.91
CA GLY A 321 0.83 2.36 21.82
C GLY A 321 0.96 3.87 21.82
N SER A 322 1.58 4.46 20.79
CA SER A 322 1.65 5.92 20.63
C SER A 322 0.54 6.43 19.73
N MET A 323 -0.11 7.51 20.14
CA MET A 323 -0.99 8.29 19.28
C MET A 323 -0.25 9.39 18.49
N LYS A 324 1.06 9.53 18.71
CA LYS A 324 1.93 10.53 18.08
C LYS A 324 2.92 9.84 17.12
N PRO A 325 3.42 10.55 16.10
CA PRO A 325 4.49 10.05 15.24
C PRO A 325 5.71 9.61 16.05
N TYR A 326 6.33 8.53 15.61
CA TYR A 326 7.58 8.00 16.14
C TYR A 326 8.80 8.66 15.47
N PRO A 327 10.00 8.52 16.05
CA PRO A 327 11.21 9.03 15.44
C PRO A 327 11.53 8.36 14.08
N PHE A 328 11.93 9.18 13.11
CA PHE A 328 12.50 8.69 11.86
C PHE A 328 13.95 8.23 12.05
N ARG A 329 14.32 7.16 11.33
CA ARG A 329 15.69 6.67 11.20
C ARG A 329 16.04 6.52 9.73
N PHE A 330 17.24 6.99 9.38
CA PHE A 330 17.81 6.81 8.05
C PHE A 330 18.59 5.50 7.93
N GLU A 331 18.44 4.84 6.78
CA GLU A 331 19.16 3.63 6.38
C GLU A 331 19.62 3.74 4.92
N ASN A 332 20.68 3.03 4.57
CA ASN A 332 21.25 3.06 3.22
C ASN A 332 20.59 2.06 2.26
N GLU A 333 19.94 1.03 2.79
CA GLU A 333 19.46 -0.12 2.04
C GLU A 333 18.10 -0.57 2.57
N TRP A 334 17.27 -1.13 1.67
CA TRP A 334 16.03 -1.80 2.00
C TRP A 334 15.92 -3.12 1.20
N PRO A 335 15.77 -4.29 1.86
CA PRO A 335 15.81 -4.49 3.31
C PRO A 335 17.13 -4.04 3.96
N ILE A 336 17.13 -3.80 5.26
CA ILE A 336 18.30 -3.27 5.98
C ILE A 336 19.44 -4.31 5.94
N ALA A 337 20.65 -3.95 5.50
CA ALA A 337 21.71 -4.96 5.30
C ALA A 337 22.17 -5.69 6.56
N ARG A 338 22.11 -5.04 7.73
CA ARG A 338 22.45 -5.69 9.01
C ARG A 338 21.36 -6.62 9.56
N THR A 339 20.31 -6.92 8.78
CA THR A 339 19.21 -7.79 9.22
C THR A 339 19.71 -9.19 9.54
N GLN A 340 19.40 -9.65 10.76
CA GLN A 340 19.59 -11.03 11.19
C GLN A 340 18.31 -11.81 10.97
N TRP A 341 18.25 -12.50 9.83
CA TRP A 341 17.14 -13.37 9.46
C TRP A 341 17.00 -14.54 10.45
N THR A 342 16.03 -14.43 11.36
CA THR A 342 15.87 -15.36 12.48
C THR A 342 14.66 -16.24 12.26
N LYS A 343 14.86 -17.56 12.13
CA LYS A 343 13.77 -18.53 12.03
C LYS A 343 13.22 -18.87 13.42
N MET A 344 11.91 -18.77 13.57
CA MET A 344 11.16 -19.17 14.74
C MET A 344 10.21 -20.29 14.36
N TYR A 345 10.47 -21.49 14.84
CA TYR A 345 9.70 -22.71 14.55
C TYR A 345 8.45 -22.79 15.43
N LEU A 346 7.35 -23.25 14.85
CA LEU A 346 6.09 -23.45 15.56
C LEU A 346 6.22 -24.70 16.45
N ASP A 347 6.23 -24.57 17.76
CA ASP A 347 6.15 -25.70 18.69
C ASP A 347 4.71 -25.86 19.19
N ILE A 348 4.05 -26.90 18.69
CA ILE A 348 2.66 -27.21 19.01
C ILE A 348 2.62 -27.86 20.39
N ALA A 349 1.90 -27.25 21.33
CA ALA A 349 1.76 -27.80 22.67
C ALA A 349 0.53 -28.70 22.82
N ARG A 350 -0.52 -28.45 22.02
CA ARG A 350 -1.82 -29.12 22.10
C ARG A 350 -2.40 -29.35 20.71
N ASP A 351 -3.07 -30.48 20.53
CA ASP A 351 -3.66 -30.88 19.25
C ASP A 351 -4.96 -30.11 18.91
N THR A 352 -5.61 -29.54 19.93
CA THR A 352 -6.82 -28.72 19.80
C THR A 352 -6.73 -27.48 20.69
N PRO A 353 -7.06 -26.27 20.21
CA PRO A 353 -7.16 -25.09 21.07
C PRO A 353 -8.27 -25.29 22.11
N ALA A 354 -7.97 -25.14 23.42
CA ALA A 354 -9.03 -25.15 24.41
C ALA A 354 -9.82 -23.83 24.34
N LYS A 355 -11.13 -23.89 24.63
CA LYS A 355 -11.99 -22.69 24.66
C LYS A 355 -11.49 -21.75 25.77
N GLY A 356 -10.85 -20.64 25.41
CA GLY A 356 -10.26 -19.68 26.34
C GLY A 356 -8.74 -19.71 26.47
N ASP A 357 -8.03 -20.59 25.74
CA ASP A 357 -6.56 -20.48 25.62
C ASP A 357 -6.17 -19.27 24.76
N THR A 358 -5.05 -18.62 25.13
CA THR A 358 -4.49 -17.52 24.34
C THR A 358 -3.65 -17.98 23.17
N ALA A 359 -3.05 -19.19 23.21
CA ALA A 359 -2.20 -19.73 22.14
C ALA A 359 -2.20 -21.28 22.10
N ALA A 360 -2.14 -21.85 20.90
CA ALA A 360 -2.03 -23.29 20.64
C ALA A 360 -0.60 -23.84 20.87
N GLY A 361 0.40 -22.95 20.90
CA GLY A 361 1.80 -23.31 21.06
C GLY A 361 2.70 -22.10 21.22
N SER A 362 4.01 -22.34 21.07
CA SER A 362 5.04 -21.30 21.16
C SER A 362 5.86 -21.17 19.88
N LEU A 363 6.50 -20.03 19.69
CA LEU A 363 7.51 -19.78 18.67
C LEU A 363 8.89 -20.03 19.29
N SER A 364 9.60 -21.03 18.77
CA SER A 364 10.85 -21.54 19.34
C SER A 364 12.03 -21.35 18.38
N ALA A 365 13.23 -21.07 18.91
CA ALA A 365 14.42 -20.87 18.07
C ALA A 365 14.99 -22.18 17.49
N LYS A 366 14.61 -23.34 18.06
CA LYS A 366 15.07 -24.66 17.62
C LYS A 366 13.91 -25.43 17.01
N PRO A 367 14.11 -26.16 15.90
CA PRO A 367 13.06 -26.97 15.32
C PRO A 367 12.61 -28.07 16.29
N PRO A 368 11.30 -28.30 16.48
CA PRO A 368 10.80 -29.45 17.22
C PRO A 368 11.24 -30.76 16.53
N THR A 369 11.72 -31.73 17.30
CA THR A 369 12.20 -33.02 16.76
C THR A 369 11.06 -33.99 16.45
N ALA A 370 10.02 -34.00 17.29
CA ALA A 370 8.82 -34.81 17.08
C ALA A 370 7.84 -34.03 16.20
N GLU A 371 7.28 -34.72 15.21
CA GLU A 371 6.16 -34.19 14.43
C GLU A 371 4.91 -34.10 15.30
N LYS A 372 4.27 -32.94 15.26
CA LYS A 372 3.00 -32.66 15.92
C LYS A 372 2.08 -31.97 14.93
N LYS A 373 0.78 -31.99 15.22
CA LYS A 373 -0.23 -31.32 14.41
C LYS A 373 -1.30 -30.67 15.28
N VAL A 374 -1.87 -29.59 14.80
CA VAL A 374 -3.02 -28.93 15.44
C VAL A 374 -4.07 -28.67 14.38
N SER A 375 -5.31 -29.00 14.69
CA SER A 375 -6.44 -28.81 13.78
C SER A 375 -7.39 -27.73 14.30
N TYR A 376 -7.92 -26.93 13.38
CA TYR A 376 -8.92 -25.91 13.65
C TYR A 376 -9.99 -25.91 12.57
N SER A 377 -11.20 -25.51 12.94
CA SER A 377 -12.29 -25.38 11.98
C SER A 377 -11.97 -24.26 10.98
N ALA A 378 -12.19 -24.47 9.68
CA ALA A 378 -12.24 -23.39 8.70
C ALA A 378 -13.49 -22.49 8.90
N GLY A 379 -14.41 -22.96 9.76
CA GLY A 379 -15.59 -22.30 10.31
C GLY A 379 -16.87 -22.60 9.52
N PRO A 380 -18.01 -22.02 9.92
CA PRO A 380 -19.28 -22.34 9.29
C PRO A 380 -19.38 -21.72 7.90
N GLY A 381 -19.98 -22.44 6.96
CA GLY A 381 -20.43 -21.89 5.68
C GLY A 381 -21.58 -20.94 5.92
N HIS A 382 -21.31 -19.65 6.00
CA HIS A 382 -22.34 -18.65 6.20
C HIS A 382 -22.20 -17.52 5.20
N TYR A 383 -23.34 -17.09 4.65
CA TYR A 383 -23.51 -15.97 3.72
C TYR A 383 -23.07 -14.60 4.31
N ARG A 384 -22.78 -14.51 5.62
CA ARG A 384 -22.39 -13.27 6.29
C ARG A 384 -20.92 -13.31 6.73
N PRO A 385 -20.19 -12.18 6.67
CA PRO A 385 -18.86 -12.09 7.27
C PRO A 385 -18.95 -12.38 8.77
N VAL A 386 -18.26 -13.41 9.23
CA VAL A 386 -18.15 -13.75 10.65
C VAL A 386 -16.71 -13.44 11.07
N HIS A 387 -16.55 -12.48 11.99
CA HIS A 387 -15.28 -12.12 12.62
C HIS A 387 -15.03 -12.98 13.87
N GLY A 388 -13.90 -13.69 13.97
CA GLY A 388 -13.48 -14.50 15.15
C GLY A 388 -14.41 -15.69 15.44
N ASP A 389 -13.99 -16.94 15.57
CA ASP A 389 -13.23 -17.54 16.69
C ASP A 389 -12.42 -18.78 16.23
N SER A 390 -12.27 -18.95 14.92
CA SER A 390 -11.66 -20.11 14.30
C SER A 390 -10.21 -19.82 13.91
N GLY A 391 -9.25 -20.53 14.52
CA GLY A 391 -7.84 -20.39 14.20
C GLY A 391 -6.93 -20.92 15.29
N ILE A 392 -5.62 -20.74 15.10
CA ILE A 392 -4.58 -21.09 16.06
C ILE A 392 -3.63 -19.92 16.24
N SER A 393 -3.02 -19.82 17.42
CA SER A 393 -2.06 -18.75 17.72
C SER A 393 -0.77 -19.32 18.30
N PHE A 394 0.36 -18.69 18.01
CA PHE A 394 1.68 -19.03 18.56
C PHE A 394 2.35 -17.78 19.12
N GLU A 395 2.96 -17.89 20.29
CA GLU A 395 3.61 -16.76 20.96
C GLU A 395 5.10 -17.01 21.15
N THR A 396 5.93 -15.96 21.01
CA THR A 396 7.30 -16.01 21.52
C THR A 396 7.31 -16.01 23.05
N PRO A 397 8.40 -16.45 23.70
CA PRO A 397 8.71 -16.02 25.05
C PRO A 397 8.70 -14.49 25.16
N ALA A 398 8.49 -13.98 26.36
CA ALA A 398 8.61 -12.55 26.61
C ALA A 398 10.02 -12.07 26.22
N MET A 399 10.09 -10.98 25.46
CA MET A 399 11.36 -10.46 24.94
C MET A 399 12.29 -10.10 26.10
N ALA A 400 13.51 -10.65 26.11
CA ALA A 400 14.49 -10.40 27.17
C ALA A 400 15.04 -8.97 27.15
N ALA A 401 15.04 -8.34 25.97
CA ALA A 401 15.44 -6.96 25.71
C ALA A 401 14.60 -6.39 24.56
N ASP A 402 14.65 -5.07 24.37
CA ASP A 402 14.00 -4.40 23.24
C ASP A 402 14.51 -5.01 21.93
N THR A 403 13.59 -5.59 21.15
CA THR A 403 13.90 -6.34 19.94
C THR A 403 13.24 -5.66 18.75
N GLU A 404 14.03 -5.14 17.83
CA GLU A 404 13.54 -4.53 16.61
C GLU A 404 13.31 -5.56 15.51
N ILE A 405 12.11 -5.55 14.94
CA ILE A 405 11.72 -6.35 13.77
C ILE A 405 11.35 -5.37 12.66
N THR A 406 12.23 -5.26 11.66
CA THR A 406 12.07 -4.30 10.55
C THR A 406 12.43 -4.94 9.21
N GLY A 407 11.45 -5.10 8.33
CA GLY A 407 11.62 -5.73 7.02
C GLY A 407 10.41 -6.59 6.62
N PRO A 408 10.49 -7.30 5.49
CA PRO A 408 9.51 -8.32 5.09
C PRO A 408 9.60 -9.56 5.98
N LEU A 409 8.49 -10.31 6.10
CA LEU A 409 8.44 -11.56 6.87
C LEU A 409 7.86 -12.70 6.02
N VAL A 410 8.20 -13.93 6.37
CA VAL A 410 7.71 -15.14 5.69
C VAL A 410 7.21 -16.12 6.72
N LEU A 411 6.04 -16.71 6.47
CA LEU A 411 5.54 -17.82 7.25
C LEU A 411 5.46 -19.06 6.37
N ASN A 412 6.35 -20.02 6.63
CA ASN A 412 6.34 -21.34 6.00
C ASN A 412 5.49 -22.30 6.83
N LEU A 413 4.46 -22.86 6.21
CA LEU A 413 3.55 -23.81 6.86
C LEU A 413 3.46 -25.09 6.07
N TRP A 414 3.52 -26.20 6.78
CA TRP A 414 3.04 -27.48 6.30
C TRP A 414 1.59 -27.63 6.73
N VAL A 415 0.68 -27.74 5.77
CA VAL A 415 -0.76 -27.73 6.01
C VAL A 415 -1.48 -28.83 5.26
N SER A 416 -2.62 -29.25 5.78
CA SER A 416 -3.62 -30.04 5.05
C SER A 416 -5.02 -29.51 5.37
N SER A 417 -5.96 -29.76 4.47
CA SER A 417 -7.38 -29.41 4.64
C SER A 417 -8.25 -30.62 4.32
N SER A 418 -9.41 -30.70 4.95
CA SER A 418 -10.45 -31.66 4.54
C SER A 418 -11.23 -31.20 3.30
N ALA A 419 -11.01 -29.97 2.82
CA ALA A 419 -11.62 -29.41 1.62
C ALA A 419 -10.65 -29.42 0.43
N GLU A 420 -11.15 -29.03 -0.73
CA GLU A 420 -10.39 -28.91 -2.00
C GLU A 420 -9.46 -27.69 -2.05
N ASP A 421 -9.60 -26.75 -1.11
CA ASP A 421 -8.71 -25.60 -0.96
C ASP A 421 -8.71 -25.09 0.50
N MET A 422 -7.81 -24.15 0.78
CA MET A 422 -7.61 -23.57 2.10
C MET A 422 -7.13 -22.12 1.99
N ASP A 423 -7.81 -21.20 2.67
CA ASP A 423 -7.33 -19.83 2.82
C ASP A 423 -6.55 -19.66 4.13
N ILE A 424 -5.38 -19.06 4.05
CA ILE A 424 -4.46 -18.83 5.17
C ILE A 424 -4.30 -17.33 5.38
N TYR A 425 -4.65 -16.88 6.58
CA TYR A 425 -4.44 -15.50 7.03
C TYR A 425 -3.44 -15.52 8.18
N ALA A 426 -2.31 -14.84 8.01
CA ALA A 426 -1.28 -14.69 9.03
C ALA A 426 -1.35 -13.27 9.59
N THR A 427 -1.57 -13.12 10.90
CA THR A 427 -1.60 -11.81 11.57
C THR A 427 -0.54 -11.76 12.66
N ILE A 428 0.33 -10.74 12.60
CA ILE A 428 1.33 -10.48 13.65
C ILE A 428 0.78 -9.44 14.62
N ARG A 429 0.89 -9.71 15.92
CA ARG A 429 0.41 -8.82 17.01
C ARG A 429 1.50 -8.61 18.05
N ASN A 430 1.44 -7.47 18.72
CA ASN A 430 2.29 -7.14 19.86
C ASN A 430 1.47 -7.22 21.13
N ILE A 431 1.80 -8.18 22.00
CA ILE A 431 1.11 -8.40 23.27
C ILE A 431 1.95 -7.82 24.40
N GLY A 432 1.35 -6.92 25.18
CA GLY A 432 1.98 -6.29 26.33
C GLY A 432 2.13 -7.25 27.53
N PRO A 433 2.91 -6.87 28.56
CA PRO A 433 3.07 -7.67 29.78
C PRO A 433 1.76 -7.91 30.55
N ASP A 434 0.75 -7.08 30.31
CA ASP A 434 -0.61 -7.20 30.85
C ASP A 434 -1.48 -8.21 30.07
N GLY A 435 -0.94 -8.82 29.01
CA GLY A 435 -1.64 -9.77 28.15
C GLY A 435 -2.57 -9.12 27.13
N LYS A 436 -2.57 -7.80 26.99
CA LYS A 436 -3.43 -7.08 26.03
C LYS A 436 -2.66 -6.71 24.76
N ASP A 437 -3.39 -6.46 23.67
CA ASP A 437 -2.81 -5.91 22.46
C ASP A 437 -2.30 -4.49 22.68
N VAL A 438 -1.10 -4.26 22.17
CA VAL A 438 -0.53 -2.93 22.02
C VAL A 438 -0.91 -2.44 20.64
N CYS A 439 -2.02 -1.69 20.56
CA CYS A 439 -2.53 -1.17 19.30
C CYS A 439 -1.65 -0.04 18.73
N GLU A 440 -1.64 0.04 17.41
CA GLU A 440 -1.14 1.16 16.61
C GLU A 440 -2.32 1.98 16.05
N ILE A 441 -2.04 3.12 15.44
CA ILE A 441 -3.05 3.88 14.69
C ILE A 441 -3.14 3.35 13.26
N GLY A 442 -4.35 3.01 12.84
CA GLY A 442 -4.71 2.64 11.47
C GLY A 442 -4.87 3.84 10.54
N GLN A 443 -5.04 3.55 9.25
CA GLN A 443 -5.17 4.58 8.20
C GLN A 443 -6.37 5.52 8.36
N ARG A 444 -7.40 5.18 9.15
CA ARG A 444 -8.55 6.06 9.41
C ARG A 444 -8.54 6.65 10.83
N GLY A 445 -7.43 6.50 11.56
CA GLY A 445 -7.29 6.98 12.94
C GLY A 445 -7.80 6.01 14.00
N GLU A 446 -8.27 4.82 13.61
CA GLU A 446 -8.74 3.78 14.49
C GLU A 446 -7.59 3.01 15.17
N PRO A 447 -7.74 2.54 16.42
CA PRO A 447 -6.79 1.61 17.00
C PRO A 447 -6.78 0.26 16.25
N VAL A 448 -5.60 -0.19 15.85
CA VAL A 448 -5.38 -1.47 15.16
C VAL A 448 -4.49 -2.35 16.02
N SER A 449 -4.97 -3.55 16.36
CA SER A 449 -4.24 -4.52 17.19
C SER A 449 -3.18 -5.34 16.45
N CYS A 450 -3.20 -5.34 15.11
CA CYS A 450 -2.18 -6.02 14.31
C CYS A 450 -1.02 -5.08 13.93
N VAL A 451 0.18 -5.66 13.90
CA VAL A 451 1.42 -5.02 13.46
C VAL A 451 1.55 -5.07 11.94
N THR A 452 1.26 -6.23 11.34
CA THR A 452 1.23 -6.50 9.89
C THR A 452 0.48 -7.80 9.62
N LYS A 453 0.22 -8.11 8.34
CA LYS A 453 -0.55 -9.26 7.88
C LYS A 453 0.03 -9.89 6.61
N GLY A 454 -0.32 -11.16 6.39
CA GLY A 454 -0.05 -11.92 5.17
C GLY A 454 -1.22 -12.82 4.82
N TRP A 455 -1.33 -13.16 3.54
CA TRP A 455 -2.45 -13.93 2.99
C TRP A 455 -1.94 -14.92 1.96
N LEU A 456 -2.55 -16.11 1.91
CA LEU A 456 -2.33 -17.08 0.86
C LEU A 456 -3.52 -18.01 0.72
N ARG A 457 -4.00 -18.20 -0.50
CA ARG A 457 -4.82 -19.35 -0.88
C ARG A 457 -3.91 -20.51 -1.23
N ALA A 458 -4.11 -21.66 -0.61
CA ALA A 458 -3.22 -22.81 -0.74
C ALA A 458 -3.14 -23.33 -2.18
N SER A 459 -4.22 -23.26 -2.97
CA SER A 459 -4.17 -23.59 -4.40
C SER A 459 -3.29 -22.63 -5.23
N HIS A 460 -2.96 -21.46 -4.70
CA HIS A 460 -2.08 -20.46 -5.31
C HIS A 460 -0.61 -20.55 -4.78
N ARG A 461 -0.25 -21.61 -4.05
CA ARG A 461 1.07 -21.79 -3.38
C ARG A 461 2.29 -21.85 -4.31
N ARG A 462 2.10 -22.03 -5.61
CA ARG A 462 3.20 -22.14 -6.59
C ARG A 462 4.03 -20.86 -6.62
N LEU A 463 5.31 -21.00 -6.31
CA LEU A 463 6.29 -19.92 -6.35
C LEU A 463 6.84 -19.71 -7.76
N ASP A 464 7.14 -18.45 -8.07
CA ASP A 464 7.98 -18.03 -9.19
C ASP A 464 9.44 -18.10 -8.74
N PRO A 465 10.26 -19.03 -9.28
CA PRO A 465 11.63 -19.22 -8.83
C PRO A 465 12.55 -18.04 -9.16
N ASP A 466 12.23 -17.24 -10.19
CA ASP A 466 13.07 -16.13 -10.63
C ASP A 466 12.85 -14.88 -9.77
N LYS A 467 11.66 -14.77 -9.16
CA LYS A 467 11.28 -13.61 -8.32
C LYS A 467 11.32 -13.90 -6.83
N SER A 468 11.18 -15.16 -6.42
CA SER A 468 11.13 -15.51 -4.99
C SER A 468 12.49 -15.27 -4.33
N LEU A 469 12.45 -14.66 -3.15
CA LEU A 469 13.62 -14.43 -2.30
C LEU A 469 13.43 -15.16 -0.97
N PRO A 470 14.52 -15.52 -0.25
CA PRO A 470 14.42 -16.24 1.02
C PRO A 470 13.55 -15.58 2.08
N TYR A 471 13.40 -14.25 2.00
CA TYR A 471 12.62 -13.42 2.91
C TYR A 471 11.33 -12.86 2.28
N ARG A 472 11.02 -13.26 1.05
CA ARG A 472 9.87 -12.76 0.30
C ARG A 472 9.46 -13.76 -0.78
N PRO A 473 8.54 -14.69 -0.48
CA PRO A 473 8.00 -15.60 -1.48
C PRO A 473 7.22 -14.80 -2.53
N TYR A 474 7.42 -15.14 -3.81
CA TYR A 474 6.67 -14.55 -4.91
C TYR A 474 5.84 -15.64 -5.58
N HIS A 475 4.52 -15.57 -5.42
CA HIS A 475 3.62 -16.55 -6.02
C HIS A 475 3.33 -16.20 -7.48
N ALA A 476 3.41 -17.19 -8.37
CA ALA A 476 3.18 -17.00 -9.79
C ALA A 476 1.72 -16.64 -10.08
N HIS A 477 0.77 -17.23 -9.33
CA HIS A 477 -0.67 -17.06 -9.54
C HIS A 477 -1.13 -17.33 -10.98
N ASP A 478 -0.42 -18.20 -11.70
CA ASP A 478 -0.64 -18.55 -13.11
C ASP A 478 -1.64 -19.72 -13.30
N ARG A 479 -1.89 -20.48 -12.23
CA ARG A 479 -2.87 -21.58 -12.18
C ARG A 479 -3.26 -21.89 -10.74
N ARG A 480 -4.29 -22.73 -10.57
CA ARG A 480 -4.65 -23.35 -9.29
C ARG A 480 -4.15 -24.78 -9.20
N GLU A 481 -3.42 -25.06 -8.13
CA GLU A 481 -3.01 -26.39 -7.72
C GLU A 481 -3.92 -26.85 -6.58
N TRP A 482 -5.11 -27.33 -6.90
CA TRP A 482 -6.10 -27.75 -5.89
C TRP A 482 -5.51 -28.74 -4.87
N LEU A 483 -6.03 -28.70 -3.64
CA LEU A 483 -5.63 -29.62 -2.59
C LEU A 483 -6.38 -30.95 -2.73
N THR A 484 -5.67 -32.06 -2.53
CA THR A 484 -6.34 -33.32 -2.23
C THR A 484 -6.68 -33.34 -0.74
N PRO A 485 -7.93 -33.62 -0.33
CA PRO A 485 -8.28 -33.67 1.08
C PRO A 485 -7.36 -34.58 1.91
N GLY A 486 -6.75 -34.01 2.95
CA GLY A 486 -5.81 -34.69 3.85
C GLY A 486 -4.36 -34.77 3.37
N GLU A 487 -4.06 -34.37 2.13
CA GLU A 487 -2.68 -34.28 1.62
C GLU A 487 -1.93 -33.12 2.28
N ILE A 488 -0.69 -33.38 2.71
CA ILE A 488 0.17 -32.37 3.33
C ILE A 488 0.90 -31.62 2.22
N VAL A 489 0.77 -30.30 2.21
CA VAL A 489 1.44 -29.40 1.27
C VAL A 489 2.21 -28.31 2.00
N GLU A 490 3.29 -27.83 1.39
CA GLU A 490 4.04 -26.67 1.86
C GLU A 490 3.47 -25.37 1.27
N CYS A 491 3.22 -24.39 2.14
CA CYS A 491 2.68 -23.08 1.81
C CYS A 491 3.57 -21.99 2.42
N GLN A 492 4.12 -21.10 1.58
CA GLN A 492 4.93 -19.96 2.01
C GLN A 492 4.13 -18.67 1.95
N VAL A 493 3.60 -18.21 3.08
CA VAL A 493 2.81 -16.98 3.15
C VAL A 493 3.72 -15.76 3.15
N GLU A 494 3.51 -14.85 2.19
CA GLU A 494 4.12 -13.51 2.18
C GLU A 494 3.45 -12.65 3.27
N ILE A 495 4.20 -12.27 4.30
CA ILE A 495 3.74 -11.30 5.31
C ILE A 495 4.37 -9.95 4.96
N TRP A 496 3.51 -8.95 4.78
CA TRP A 496 3.92 -7.63 4.31
C TRP A 496 4.87 -6.95 5.30
N PRO A 497 5.78 -6.10 4.79
CA PRO A 497 6.84 -5.54 5.60
C PRO A 497 6.35 -4.69 6.76
N THR A 498 7.13 -4.67 7.83
CA THR A 498 6.85 -3.92 9.06
C THR A 498 8.11 -3.25 9.59
N SER A 499 7.96 -2.31 10.51
CA SER A 499 9.00 -1.76 11.37
C SER A 499 8.43 -1.60 12.77
N MET A 500 8.92 -2.37 13.74
CA MET A 500 8.48 -2.28 15.13
C MET A 500 9.53 -2.78 16.13
N VAL A 501 9.71 -2.05 17.22
CA VAL A 501 10.45 -2.46 18.42
C VAL A 501 9.48 -3.09 19.41
N PHE A 502 9.63 -4.40 19.63
CA PHE A 502 8.97 -5.12 20.70
C PHE A 502 9.75 -4.88 21.98
N ARG A 503 9.16 -4.14 22.93
CA ARG A 503 9.82 -3.78 24.19
C ARG A 503 10.08 -5.01 25.05
N LYS A 504 11.07 -4.91 25.94
CA LYS A 504 11.32 -5.90 26.98
C LYS A 504 10.03 -6.28 27.73
N GLY A 505 9.77 -7.57 27.85
CA GLY A 505 8.57 -8.12 28.50
C GLY A 505 7.36 -8.29 27.57
N HIS A 506 7.37 -7.71 26.37
CA HIS A 506 6.32 -7.93 25.36
C HIS A 506 6.50 -9.29 24.69
N LYS A 507 5.46 -9.77 24.00
CA LYS A 507 5.50 -10.98 23.18
C LYS A 507 5.07 -10.67 21.76
N LEU A 508 5.69 -11.34 20.80
CA LEU A 508 5.17 -11.43 19.44
C LEU A 508 4.18 -12.59 19.38
N ARG A 509 2.98 -12.32 18.89
CA ARG A 509 1.93 -13.32 18.66
C ARG A 509 1.64 -13.43 17.17
N LEU A 510 1.68 -14.65 16.65
CA LEU A 510 1.27 -15.02 15.32
C LEU A 510 -0.10 -15.70 15.40
N ASP A 511 -1.10 -15.12 14.75
CA ASP A 511 -2.41 -15.75 14.56
C ASP A 511 -2.50 -16.32 13.14
N ILE A 512 -2.93 -17.58 13.03
CA ILE A 512 -3.23 -18.27 11.78
C ILE A 512 -4.73 -18.55 11.75
N THR A 513 -5.45 -17.88 10.87
CA THR A 513 -6.91 -17.97 10.76
C THR A 513 -7.34 -18.34 9.34
N PRO A 514 -8.52 -18.95 9.15
CA PRO A 514 -9.07 -19.27 7.84
C PRO A 514 -9.79 -18.08 7.17
N ARG A 515 -9.84 -16.93 7.86
CA ARG A 515 -10.60 -15.74 7.49
C ARG A 515 -9.97 -14.50 8.12
N ASP A 516 -10.47 -13.33 7.74
CA ASP A 516 -10.05 -12.04 8.28
C ASP A 516 -10.10 -11.98 9.82
N GLY A 517 -8.92 -11.76 10.42
CA GLY A 517 -8.72 -11.66 11.86
C GLY A 517 -8.59 -10.24 12.39
N ALA A 518 -8.01 -10.13 13.59
CA ALA A 518 -7.83 -8.87 14.33
C ALA A 518 -7.16 -7.78 13.48
N GLY A 519 -7.71 -6.56 13.49
CA GLY A 519 -7.14 -5.41 12.77
C GLY A 519 -7.38 -5.36 11.25
N THR A 520 -8.25 -6.22 10.67
CA THR A 520 -8.59 -6.12 9.24
C THR A 520 -9.40 -4.86 8.89
N GLY A 521 -10.25 -4.40 9.80
CA GLY A 521 -11.14 -3.25 9.53
C GLY A 521 -12.00 -3.49 8.29
N HIS A 522 -11.90 -2.59 7.32
CA HIS A 522 -12.67 -2.61 6.07
C HIS A 522 -11.97 -3.35 4.90
N PHE A 523 -10.74 -3.82 5.10
CA PHE A 523 -9.96 -4.55 4.09
C PHE A 523 -10.27 -6.06 4.11
N THR A 524 -11.56 -6.40 4.10
CA THR A 524 -12.02 -7.80 4.18
C THR A 524 -11.98 -8.52 2.83
N HIS A 525 -11.99 -9.83 2.88
CA HIS A 525 -11.86 -10.73 1.74
C HIS A 525 -13.14 -11.52 1.49
N TYR A 526 -13.28 -12.00 0.25
CA TYR A 526 -14.30 -12.97 -0.09
C TYR A 526 -13.98 -14.31 0.56
N ASN A 527 -14.93 -14.84 1.32
CA ASN A 527 -14.83 -16.16 1.93
C ASN A 527 -15.56 -17.18 1.03
N ALA A 528 -14.83 -18.16 0.54
CA ALA A 528 -15.38 -19.17 -0.37
C ALA A 528 -16.08 -20.30 0.38
N ASP A 529 -17.07 -20.92 -0.28
CA ASP A 529 -17.95 -21.92 0.32
C ASP A 529 -17.24 -23.24 0.66
N TYR A 530 -16.09 -23.56 0.04
CA TYR A 530 -15.32 -24.77 0.37
C TYR A 530 -14.78 -24.78 1.81
N ASN A 531 -14.69 -23.62 2.46
CA ASN A 531 -14.33 -23.53 3.89
C ASN A 531 -15.46 -24.04 4.81
N ALA A 532 -16.69 -24.20 4.30
CA ALA A 532 -17.85 -24.56 5.08
C ALA A 532 -17.73 -25.96 5.69
N GLY A 533 -17.58 -26.03 7.02
CA GLY A 533 -17.48 -27.31 7.72
C GLY A 533 -16.14 -28.03 7.50
N ALA A 534 -15.19 -27.40 6.82
CA ALA A 534 -13.86 -27.95 6.63
C ALA A 534 -13.01 -27.84 7.90
N THR A 535 -12.03 -28.74 8.02
CA THR A 535 -11.02 -28.72 9.08
C THR A 535 -9.65 -28.53 8.46
N ASN A 536 -8.97 -27.48 8.91
CA ASN A 536 -7.60 -27.17 8.52
C ASN A 536 -6.64 -27.71 9.57
N THR A 537 -5.51 -28.25 9.14
CA THR A 537 -4.47 -28.81 10.02
C THR A 537 -3.13 -28.19 9.69
N VAL A 538 -2.40 -27.78 10.73
CA VAL A 538 -1.02 -27.30 10.64
C VAL A 538 -0.11 -28.34 11.27
N TYR A 539 0.96 -28.69 10.57
CA TYR A 539 1.98 -29.65 10.99
C TYR A 539 3.25 -28.91 11.39
N SER A 540 3.97 -29.41 12.39
CA SER A 540 5.27 -28.89 12.75
C SER A 540 6.17 -29.94 13.39
N GLY A 541 7.47 -29.88 13.11
CA GLY A 541 8.49 -30.79 13.62
C GLY A 541 8.70 -32.00 12.72
N GLY A 542 9.73 -32.80 13.03
CA GLY A 542 10.10 -33.96 12.22
C GLY A 542 10.45 -33.57 10.78
N GLU A 543 9.79 -34.20 9.80
CA GLU A 543 9.98 -33.93 8.36
C GLU A 543 9.25 -32.66 7.88
N HIS A 544 8.33 -32.11 8.68
CA HIS A 544 7.48 -30.99 8.32
C HIS A 544 7.72 -29.75 9.21
N PRO A 545 8.90 -29.09 9.17
CA PRO A 545 9.18 -27.95 10.02
C PRO A 545 8.45 -26.69 9.54
N SER A 546 7.39 -26.27 10.24
CA SER A 546 6.75 -24.97 10.04
C SER A 546 7.48 -23.86 10.81
N TRP A 547 7.71 -22.71 10.18
CA TRP A 547 8.52 -21.63 10.75
C TRP A 547 8.09 -20.23 10.26
N LEU A 548 8.33 -19.24 11.11
CA LEU A 548 8.22 -17.81 10.84
C LEU A 548 9.62 -17.20 10.73
N LEU A 549 9.90 -16.50 9.64
CA LEU A 549 11.15 -15.76 9.45
C LEU A 549 10.99 -14.31 9.89
N LEU A 550 11.77 -13.92 10.90
CA LEU A 550 11.76 -12.57 11.46
C LEU A 550 12.99 -11.77 11.00
N PRO A 551 12.81 -10.54 10.47
CA PRO A 551 13.91 -9.62 10.18
C PRO A 551 14.38 -8.88 11.44
N VAL A 552 15.17 -9.54 12.29
CA VAL A 552 15.67 -8.94 13.54
C VAL A 552 16.78 -7.96 13.24
N ILE A 553 16.66 -6.71 13.70
CA ILE A 553 17.67 -5.68 13.47
C ILE A 553 18.54 -5.50 14.72
N PRO A 554 19.85 -5.82 14.66
CA PRO A 554 20.76 -5.51 15.74
C PRO A 554 20.95 -3.98 15.86
N ALA A 555 21.25 -3.53 17.08
CA ALA A 555 21.62 -2.14 17.34
C ALA A 555 22.82 -1.73 16.46
N LYS A 556 22.87 -0.46 16.04
CA LYS A 556 24.04 0.07 15.34
C LYS A 556 25.22 0.04 16.34
N ALA A 557 26.28 -0.67 15.95
CA ALA A 557 27.52 -0.77 16.71
C ALA A 557 28.23 0.59 16.82
#